data_AF-A0A2S6FV83-F1
#
_entry.id   AF-A0A2S6FV83-F1
#
_cell.length_a   1.000
_cell.length_b   1.000
_cell.length_c   1.000
_cell.angle_alpha   90.00
_cell.angle_beta   90.00
_cell.angle_gamma   90.00
#
_symmetry.space_group_name_H-M   'P 1'
#
loop_
_entity.id
_entity.type
_entity.pdbx_description
1 polymer ?
#
loop_
_entity_poly.entity_id
_entity_poly.type
_entity_poly.pdbx_seq_one_letter_code
_entity_poly.pdbx_strand_id
1 'polypeptide(L)' 'MSNTENVEKQNDSTKLEYVCYCNKVTEQDIDKAIIEKGATSVKEVIKITGAMVNGNCKVNNPKGT' A
#
# COMPACT_ATOMS: atom_id res chain seq x y z
N MET A 1 -35.42 -6.76 18.35
CA MET A 1 -35.07 -5.62 17.47
C MET A 1 -34.23 -4.69 18.35
N SER A 2 -32.91 -4.57 18.22
CA SER A 2 -32.08 -4.60 17.01
C SER A 2 -30.70 -5.17 17.32
N ASN A 3 -30.16 -5.96 16.37
CA ASN A 3 -28.77 -6.42 16.36
C ASN A 3 -27.83 -5.22 16.17
N THR A 4 -26.80 -5.15 16.99
CA THR A 4 -25.60 -4.35 16.68
C THR A 4 -24.39 -5.26 16.78
N GLU A 5 -24.38 -6.32 15.97
CA GLU A 5 -23.14 -6.91 15.51
C GLU A 5 -22.60 -5.98 14.43
N ASN A 6 -21.51 -5.27 14.68
CA ASN A 6 -20.75 -4.64 13.60
C ASN A 6 -19.27 -4.47 13.95
N VAL A 7 -18.54 -5.46 13.45
CA VAL A 7 -17.24 -5.36 12.79
C VAL A 7 -16.05 -5.13 13.71
N GLU A 8 -15.66 -6.20 14.39
CA GLU A 8 -14.24 -6.50 14.55
C GLU A 8 -13.65 -6.64 13.15
N LYS A 9 -13.01 -5.57 12.64
CA LYS A 9 -12.12 -5.67 11.48
C LYS A 9 -11.01 -6.64 11.88
N GLN A 10 -11.11 -7.87 11.39
CA GLN A 10 -10.05 -8.85 11.55
C GLN A 10 -8.80 -8.31 10.86
N ASN A 11 -7.87 -7.81 11.65
CA ASN A 11 -6.50 -7.55 11.24
C ASN A 11 -5.85 -8.92 10.97
N ASP A 12 -5.98 -9.43 9.74
CA ASP A 12 -5.13 -10.50 9.25
C ASP A 12 -3.69 -9.98 9.19
N SER A 13 -2.99 -10.18 10.30
CA SER A 13 -1.69 -9.58 10.61
C SER A 13 -0.53 -10.27 9.86
N THR A 14 -0.82 -11.02 8.78
CA THR A 14 0.16 -11.92 8.17
C THR A 14 0.39 -11.73 6.68
N LYS A 15 -0.43 -10.91 5.99
CA LYS A 15 -0.27 -10.70 4.54
C LYS A 15 0.34 -9.32 4.25
N LEU A 16 1.61 -9.31 3.84
CA LEU A 16 2.26 -8.14 3.27
C LEU A 16 1.64 -7.84 1.90
N GLU A 17 0.80 -6.81 1.84
CA GLU A 17 0.17 -6.37 0.59
C GLU A 17 1.09 -5.37 -0.13
N TYR A 18 1.83 -5.88 -1.12
CA TYR A 18 2.64 -5.02 -1.98
C TYR A 18 1.76 -4.20 -2.92
N VAL A 19 1.90 -2.89 -2.81
CA VAL A 19 1.37 -1.93 -3.79
C VAL A 19 2.30 -1.85 -4.99
N CYS A 20 3.63 -1.83 -4.76
CA CYS A 20 4.63 -1.87 -5.83
C CYS A 20 5.53 -3.10 -5.68
N TYR A 21 5.30 -4.11 -6.52
CA TYR A 21 6.09 -5.34 -6.54
C TYR A 21 7.54 -5.15 -6.98
N CYS A 22 7.81 -4.14 -7.82
CA CYS A 22 9.14 -3.88 -8.37
C CYS A 22 10.10 -3.32 -7.31
N ASN A 23 9.61 -2.41 -6.47
CA ASN A 23 10.41 -1.73 -5.44
C ASN A 23 10.05 -2.18 -4.02
N LYS A 24 9.26 -3.26 -3.88
CA LYS A 24 8.82 -3.86 -2.62
C LYS A 24 8.15 -2.86 -1.65
N VAL A 25 7.31 -1.98 -2.20
CA VAL A 25 6.53 -1.01 -1.42
C VAL A 25 5.20 -1.63 -1.00
N THR A 26 4.90 -1.57 0.28
CA THR A 26 3.67 -2.09 0.89
C THR A 26 2.62 -0.99 1.10
N GLU A 27 1.37 -1.35 1.39
CA GLU A 27 0.34 -0.39 1.79
C GLU A 27 0.76 0.42 3.04
N GLN A 28 1.41 -0.22 4.01
CA GLN A 28 1.91 0.46 5.21
C GLN A 28 2.99 1.50 4.90
N ASP A 29 3.81 1.29 3.87
CA ASP A 29 4.80 2.30 3.44
C ASP A 29 4.11 3.53 2.83
N ILE A 30 3.00 3.32 2.11
CA ILE A 30 2.15 4.40 1.59
C ILE A 30 1.51 5.17 2.77
N ASP A 31 0.94 4.46 3.74
CA ASP A 31 0.34 5.07 4.93
C ASP A 31 1.34 5.91 5.71
N LYS A 32 2.55 5.39 5.96
CA LYS A 32 3.61 6.14 6.63
C LYS A 32 4.02 7.39 5.84
N ALA A 33 4.10 7.30 4.50
CA ALA A 33 4.42 8.46 3.67
C ALA A 33 3.37 9.57 3.80
N ILE A 34 2.09 9.20 3.90
CA ILE A 34 0.99 10.16 4.04
C ILE A 34 0.90 10.69 5.47
N ILE A 35 0.77 9.80 6.45
CA ILE A 35 0.43 10.14 7.85
C ILE A 35 1.65 10.71 8.59
N GLU A 36 2.83 10.09 8.43
CA GLU A 36 4.03 10.49 9.19
C GLU A 36 4.92 11.50 8.47
N LYS A 37 4.97 11.41 7.12
CA LYS A 37 5.82 12.29 6.30
C LYS A 37 5.06 13.42 5.61
N GLY A 38 3.73 13.44 5.73
CA GLY A 38 2.89 14.52 5.23
C GLY A 38 2.83 14.60 3.71
N ALA A 39 2.99 13.48 2.99
CA ALA A 39 2.82 13.47 1.55
C ALA A 39 1.39 13.86 1.16
N THR A 40 1.26 14.88 0.32
CA THR A 40 -0.04 15.42 -0.13
C THR A 40 -0.35 15.09 -1.59
N SER A 41 0.57 14.43 -2.29
CA SER A 41 0.42 14.04 -3.68
C SER A 41 1.05 12.68 -3.98
N VAL A 42 0.56 12.01 -5.02
CA VAL A 42 1.14 10.74 -5.51
C VAL A 42 2.62 10.89 -5.84
N LYS A 43 3.03 12.05 -6.40
CA LYS A 43 4.44 12.32 -6.70
C LYS A 43 5.31 12.35 -5.44
N GLU A 44 4.82 12.91 -4.34
CA GLU A 44 5.52 12.91 -3.06
C GLU A 44 5.57 11.52 -2.44
N VAL A 45 4.46 10.76 -2.50
CA VAL A 45 4.44 9.35 -2.06
C VAL A 45 5.48 8.54 -2.83
N ILE A 46 5.55 8.68 -4.16
CA ILE A 46 6.57 8.03 -5.01
C ILE A 46 7.98 8.43 -4.57
N LYS A 47 8.21 9.73 -4.34
CA LYS A 47 9.52 10.25 -3.92
C LYS A 47 9.94 9.69 -2.55
N ILE A 48 9.00 9.54 -1.61
CA ILE A 48 9.28 9.05 -0.25
C ILE A 48 9.46 7.54 -0.22
N THR A 49 8.60 6.79 -0.91
CA THR A 49 8.54 5.32 -0.83
C THR A 49 9.40 4.60 -1.86
N GLY A 50 9.80 5.28 -2.93
CA GLY A 50 10.49 4.66 -4.07
C GLY A 50 9.57 3.81 -4.96
N ALA A 51 8.25 3.87 -4.77
CA ALA A 51 7.30 3.23 -5.67
C ALA A 51 7.53 3.70 -7.13
N MET A 52 7.28 2.81 -8.10
CA MET A 52 7.39 3.09 -9.55
C MET A 52 8.78 3.47 -10.10
N VAL A 53 9.84 3.58 -9.29
CA VAL A 53 11.18 4.01 -9.76
C VAL A 53 11.79 3.01 -10.76
N ASN A 54 11.84 1.71 -10.42
CA ASN A 54 12.39 0.66 -11.30
C ASN A 54 11.28 -0.19 -11.94
N GLY A 55 10.36 0.45 -12.67
CA GLY A 55 9.17 -0.19 -13.21
C GLY A 55 9.44 -1.38 -14.14
N ASN A 56 8.94 -2.56 -13.77
CA ASN A 56 8.83 -3.76 -14.60
C ASN A 56 7.49 -4.47 -14.32
N CYS A 57 6.41 -3.69 -14.29
CA CYS A 57 5.10 -4.14 -13.78
C CYS A 57 4.53 -5.32 -14.57
N LYS A 58 4.75 -5.37 -15.88
CA LYS A 58 4.32 -6.50 -16.73
C LYS A 58 4.87 -7.85 -16.30
N VAL A 59 6.05 -7.86 -15.68
CA VAL A 59 6.72 -9.10 -15.22
C VAL A 59 6.52 -9.30 -13.72
N ASN A 60 6.65 -8.23 -12.92
CA ASN A 60 6.72 -8.34 -11.47
C ASN A 60 5.38 -8.18 -10.76
N ASN A 61 4.40 -7.48 -11.35
CA ASN A 61 3.06 -7.37 -10.77
C ASN A 61 2.23 -8.61 -11.17
N PRO A 62 1.61 -9.34 -10.24
CA PRO A 62 0.74 -10.47 -10.55
C PRO A 62 -0.41 -10.14 -11.51
N LYS A 63 -0.83 -8.87 -11.58
CA LYS A 63 -1.85 -8.40 -12.53
C LYS A 63 -1.30 -8.16 -13.95
N GLY A 64 0.02 -8.17 -14.12
CA GLY A 64 0.69 -7.89 -15.40
C GLY A 64 0.60 -6.43 -15.86
N THR A 65 0.22 -5.49 -14.99
CA THR A 65 0.14 -4.05 -15.28
C THR A 65 0.46 -3.19 -14.06
#